data_AF-A0A3L6ZMV5-F1
#
_entry.id   AF-A0A3L6ZMV5-F1
#
_cell.length_a   1.000
_cell.length_b   1.000
_cell.length_c   1.000
_cell.angle_alpha   90.00
_cell.angle_beta   90.00
_cell.angle_gamma   90.00
#
_symmetry.space_group_name_H-M   'P 1'
#
loop_
_entity.id
_entity.type
_entity.pdbx_description
1 polymer ?
#
loop_
_entity_poly.entity_id
_entity_poly.type
_entity_poly.pdbx_seq_one_letter_code
_entity_poly.pdbx_strand_id
1 'polypeptide(L)'
;MSRRQVAGYLRELETSGAVKEVAGKYRRHPAIVPVGRMYAFEAKVSDWNRAISQAARYSTWADASGVVLLHPPKNLTDVVRHAKSLRLGLAIGDKWIVQPTIGRRANALHAGSRLLASERFIHSVGSLRHSLT
;
A
#
# COMPACT_ATOMS: atom_id res chain seq x y z
N MET A 1 5.49 4.22 24.71
CA MET A 1 6.85 4.82 24.81
C MET A 1 6.78 6.13 25.56
N SER A 2 7.73 6.39 26.46
CA SER A 2 7.87 7.67 27.14
C SER A 2 8.55 8.72 26.24
N ARG A 3 8.39 10.02 26.53
CA ARG A 3 9.09 11.09 25.78
C ARG A 3 10.62 10.91 25.80
N ARG A 4 11.17 10.42 26.91
CA ARG A 4 12.61 10.13 27.04
C ARG A 4 13.06 9.02 26.10
N GLN A 5 12.26 7.95 25.97
CA GLN A 5 12.54 6.85 25.03
C GLN A 5 12.48 7.33 23.59
N VAL A 6 11.48 8.15 23.24
CA VAL A 6 11.37 8.74 21.89
C VAL A 6 12.58 9.63 21.57
N ALA A 7 13.01 10.46 22.51
CA ALA A 7 14.17 11.34 22.33
C ALA A 7 15.51 10.57 22.23
N GLY A 8 15.63 9.42 22.89
CA GLY A 8 16.78 8.51 22.71
C GLY A 8 16.77 7.91 21.31
N TYR A 9 15.63 7.37 20.89
CA TYR A 9 15.48 6.75 19.57
C TYR A 9 15.71 7.73 18.41
N LEU A 10 15.21 8.97 18.52
CA LEU A 10 15.46 10.00 17.51
C LEU A 10 16.95 10.36 17.38
N ARG A 11 17.70 10.36 18.48
CA ARG A 11 19.16 10.58 18.46
C ARG A 11 19.89 9.43 17.78
N GLU A 12 19.48 8.18 18.00
CA GLU A 12 20.03 7.01 17.31
C GLU A 12 19.75 7.07 15.80
N LEU A 13 18.51 7.42 15.42
CA LEU A 13 18.12 7.60 14.03
C LEU A 13 18.86 8.77 13.35
N GLU A 14 19.13 9.85 14.07
CA GLU A 14 19.91 10.96 13.55
C GLU A 14 21.38 10.59 13.37
N THR A 15 21.96 9.91 14.35
CA THR A 15 23.36 9.42 14.31
C THR A 15 23.58 8.44 13.15
N SER A 16 22.60 7.58 12.86
CA SER A 16 22.64 6.66 11.71
C SER A 16 22.32 7.33 10.37
N GLY A 17 21.98 8.62 10.36
CA GLY A 17 21.62 9.38 9.16
C GLY A 17 20.22 9.06 8.62
N ALA A 18 19.40 8.31 9.35
CA ALA A 18 18.05 7.96 8.93
C ALA A 18 17.07 9.15 9.02
N VAL A 19 17.30 10.04 9.99
CA VAL A 19 16.61 11.32 10.11
C VAL A 19 17.61 12.46 10.25
N LYS A 20 17.14 13.68 10.06
CA LYS A 20 17.90 14.91 10.28
C LYS A 20 17.04 15.92 11.03
N GLU A 21 17.57 16.55 12.06
CA GLU A 21 16.92 17.70 12.68
C GLU A 21 17.00 18.95 11.79
N VAL A 22 15.87 19.61 11.60
CA VAL A 22 15.73 20.87 10.86
C VAL A 22 14.77 21.76 11.64
N ALA A 23 15.30 22.82 12.25
CA ALA A 23 14.54 23.81 13.03
C ALA A 23 13.67 23.18 14.14
N GLY A 24 14.26 22.32 14.99
CA GLY A 24 13.54 21.68 16.09
C GLY A 24 12.60 20.56 15.67
N LYS A 25 12.63 20.13 14.40
CA LYS A 25 11.78 19.07 13.85
C LYS A 25 12.63 18.04 13.11
N TYR A 26 12.30 16.77 13.26
CA TYR A 26 12.97 15.70 12.54
C TYR A 26 12.34 15.47 11.16
N ARG A 27 13.18 15.31 10.14
CA ARG A 27 12.78 14.89 8.79
C ARG A 27 13.52 13.62 8.41
N ARG A 28 12.83 12.70 7.74
CA ARG A 28 13.44 11.49 7.18
C ARG A 28 14.46 11.85 6.10
N HIS A 29 15.56 11.12 6.02
CA HIS A 29 16.50 11.24 4.91
C HIS A 29 15.80 10.93 3.57
N PRO A 30 16.01 11.73 2.50
CA PRO A 30 15.28 11.57 1.23
C PRO A 30 15.57 10.25 0.51
N ALA A 31 16.74 9.64 0.78
CA ALA A 31 17.09 8.32 0.23
C ALA A 31 16.31 7.16 0.88
N ILE A 32 15.68 7.36 2.05
CA ILE A 32 14.81 6.34 2.63
C ILE A 32 13.47 6.38 1.89
N VAL A 33 13.28 5.36 1.07
CA VAL A 33 12.13 5.19 0.18
C VAL A 33 11.57 3.77 0.34
N PRO A 34 10.30 3.54 -0.02
CA PRO A 34 9.73 2.20 -0.04
C PRO A 34 10.56 1.25 -0.93
N VAL A 35 10.66 -0.02 -0.54
CA VAL A 35 11.36 -1.04 -1.32
C VAL A 35 10.42 -1.57 -2.40
N GLY A 36 10.75 -1.30 -3.65
CA GLY A 36 10.00 -1.81 -4.81
C GLY A 36 8.63 -1.16 -5.03
N ARG A 37 7.76 -1.87 -5.74
CA ARG A 37 6.37 -1.46 -6.00
C ARG A 37 5.42 -2.33 -5.20
N MET A 38 4.37 -1.73 -4.69
CA MET A 38 3.36 -2.42 -3.92
C MET A 38 2.05 -2.52 -4.70
N TYR A 39 1.54 -3.73 -4.84
CA TYR A 39 0.25 -4.00 -5.49
C TYR A 39 -0.71 -4.56 -4.44
N ALA A 40 -1.94 -4.05 -4.41
CA ALA A 40 -2.94 -4.49 -3.45
C ALA A 40 -4.19 -4.98 -4.16
N PHE A 41 -4.51 -6.27 -3.99
CA PHE A 41 -5.68 -6.90 -4.59
C PHE A 41 -6.64 -7.37 -3.51
N GLU A 42 -7.90 -6.97 -3.61
CA GLU A 42 -8.97 -7.52 -2.77
C GLU A 42 -9.67 -8.65 -3.56
N ALA A 43 -9.65 -9.85 -3.01
CA ALA A 43 -10.30 -11.02 -3.62
C ALA A 43 -11.66 -11.29 -2.95
N LYS A 44 -12.71 -11.46 -3.74
CA LYS A 44 -14.06 -11.85 -3.27
C LYS A 44 -14.70 -12.85 -4.22
N VAL A 45 -15.65 -13.65 -3.73
CA VAL A 45 -16.41 -14.55 -4.60
C VAL A 45 -17.36 -13.75 -5.50
N SER A 46 -18.15 -12.84 -4.92
CA SER A 46 -19.18 -12.08 -5.65
C SER A 46 -19.48 -10.67 -5.12
N ASP A 47 -19.12 -10.33 -3.87
CA ASP A 47 -19.39 -9.02 -3.26
C ASP A 47 -18.43 -7.94 -3.79
N TRP A 48 -18.71 -7.47 -4.99
CA TRP A 48 -17.89 -6.46 -5.68
C TRP A 48 -17.97 -5.09 -5.01
N ASN A 49 -19.10 -4.73 -4.40
CA ASN A 49 -19.27 -3.40 -3.82
C ASN A 49 -18.36 -3.21 -2.61
N ARG A 50 -18.34 -4.21 -1.71
CA ARG A 50 -17.40 -4.22 -0.59
C ARG A 50 -15.97 -4.32 -1.10
N ALA A 51 -15.70 -5.13 -2.12
CA ALA A 51 -14.36 -5.27 -2.68
C ALA A 51 -13.80 -3.94 -3.22
N ILE A 52 -14.59 -3.21 -4.00
CA ILE A 52 -14.22 -1.88 -4.52
C ILE A 52 -13.92 -0.92 -3.37
N SER A 53 -14.79 -0.87 -2.36
CA SER A 53 -14.59 0.00 -1.19
C SER A 53 -13.28 -0.32 -0.46
N GLN A 54 -12.92 -1.61 -0.33
CA GLN A 54 -11.66 -2.03 0.28
C GLN A 54 -10.45 -1.70 -0.61
N ALA A 55 -10.50 -2.02 -1.89
CA ALA A 55 -9.42 -1.75 -2.85
C ALA A 55 -9.14 -0.25 -3.04
N ALA A 56 -10.18 0.59 -2.96
CA ALA A 56 -10.05 2.05 -2.99
C ALA A 56 -9.22 2.57 -1.80
N ARG A 57 -9.37 1.98 -0.59
CA ARG A 57 -8.54 2.38 0.56
C ARG A 57 -7.06 2.08 0.33
N TYR A 58 -6.74 0.98 -0.36
CA TYR A 58 -5.36 0.62 -0.67
C TYR A 58 -4.73 1.53 -1.72
N SER A 59 -5.52 2.19 -2.57
CA SER A 59 -5.00 3.15 -3.57
C SER A 59 -4.27 4.35 -2.94
N THR A 60 -4.43 4.57 -1.63
CA THR A 60 -3.71 5.62 -0.90
C THR A 60 -2.24 5.30 -0.66
N TRP A 61 -1.83 4.02 -0.68
CA TRP A 61 -0.46 3.59 -0.39
C TRP A 61 0.11 2.52 -1.33
N ALA A 62 -0.71 1.86 -2.14
CA ALA A 62 -0.24 0.95 -3.18
C ALA A 62 0.05 1.69 -4.49
N ASP A 63 1.04 1.21 -5.25
CA ASP A 63 1.34 1.72 -6.59
C ASP A 63 0.23 1.41 -7.60
N ALA A 64 -0.47 0.30 -7.38
CA ALA A 64 -1.75 0.01 -7.99
C ALA A 64 -2.61 -0.87 -7.07
N SER A 65 -3.92 -0.72 -7.18
CA SER A 65 -4.87 -1.60 -6.48
C SER A 65 -5.97 -2.10 -7.41
N GLY A 66 -6.59 -3.20 -7.03
CA GLY A 66 -7.65 -3.80 -7.82
C GLY A 66 -8.50 -4.80 -7.07
N VAL A 67 -9.54 -5.24 -7.74
CA VAL A 67 -10.49 -6.25 -7.26
C VAL A 67 -10.35 -7.51 -8.12
N VAL A 68 -10.34 -8.67 -7.46
CA VAL A 68 -10.40 -9.98 -8.12
C VAL A 68 -11.70 -10.65 -7.68
N LEU A 69 -12.60 -10.90 -8.64
CA LEU A 69 -13.85 -11.61 -8.40
C LEU A 69 -13.76 -13.04 -8.91
N LEU A 70 -14.25 -14.02 -8.17
CA LEU A 70 -14.34 -15.39 -8.67
C LEU A 70 -15.41 -15.52 -9.77
N HIS A 71 -16.55 -14.83 -9.59
CA HIS A 71 -17.66 -14.88 -10.52
C HIS A 71 -17.98 -13.50 -11.11
N PRO A 72 -18.44 -13.44 -12.36
CA PRO A 72 -18.88 -12.18 -12.95
C PRO A 72 -20.11 -11.64 -12.20
N PRO A 73 -20.11 -10.35 -11.83
CA PRO A 73 -21.30 -9.72 -11.25
C PRO A 73 -22.38 -9.57 -12.33
N LYS A 74 -23.67 -9.66 -11.92
CA LYS A 74 -24.81 -9.50 -12.84
C LYS A 74 -24.80 -8.17 -13.60
N ASN A 75 -24.29 -7.11 -12.96
CA ASN A 75 -24.22 -5.75 -13.48
C ASN A 75 -22.79 -5.35 -13.90
N LEU A 76 -22.10 -6.23 -14.64
CA LEU A 76 -20.68 -6.06 -15.01
C LEU A 76 -20.33 -4.68 -15.57
N THR A 77 -21.15 -4.12 -16.45
CA THR A 77 -20.92 -2.80 -17.05
C THR A 77 -20.79 -1.69 -16.00
N ASP A 78 -21.63 -1.72 -14.96
CA ASP A 78 -21.58 -0.73 -13.88
C ASP A 78 -20.36 -0.94 -12.99
N VAL A 79 -20.01 -2.20 -12.71
CA VAL A 79 -18.81 -2.52 -11.93
C VAL A 79 -17.54 -2.06 -12.66
N VAL A 80 -17.46 -2.27 -13.98
CA VAL A 80 -16.37 -1.77 -14.82
C VAL A 80 -16.30 -0.25 -14.79
N ARG A 81 -17.46 0.44 -14.91
CA ARG A 81 -17.51 1.90 -14.84
C ARG A 81 -16.98 2.41 -13.49
N HIS A 82 -17.39 1.77 -12.39
CA HIS A 82 -16.98 2.14 -11.04
C HIS A 82 -15.48 1.86 -10.79
N ALA A 83 -14.97 0.71 -11.23
CA ALA A 83 -13.55 0.41 -11.14
C ALA A 83 -12.71 1.44 -11.92
N LYS A 84 -13.11 1.79 -13.14
CA LYS A 84 -12.42 2.80 -13.96
C LYS A 84 -12.45 4.19 -13.34
N SER A 85 -13.57 4.65 -12.79
CA SER A 85 -13.67 5.98 -12.16
C SER A 85 -12.72 6.12 -10.96
N LEU A 86 -12.51 5.03 -10.22
CA LEU A 86 -11.59 4.95 -9.10
C LEU A 86 -10.16 4.53 -9.49
N ARG A 87 -9.90 4.30 -10.79
CA ARG A 87 -8.61 3.81 -11.33
C ARG A 87 -8.14 2.49 -10.71
N LEU A 88 -9.10 1.63 -10.36
CA LEU A 88 -8.85 0.29 -9.85
C LEU A 88 -8.75 -0.72 -11.00
N GLY A 89 -7.88 -1.72 -10.84
CA GLY A 89 -7.95 -2.94 -11.65
C GLY A 89 -9.19 -3.77 -11.30
N LEU A 90 -9.71 -4.51 -12.27
CA LEU A 90 -10.79 -5.47 -12.09
C LEU A 90 -10.46 -6.75 -12.85
N ALA A 91 -10.33 -7.86 -12.15
CA ALA A 91 -10.20 -9.20 -12.70
C ALA A 91 -11.41 -10.07 -12.33
N ILE A 92 -11.78 -10.96 -13.23
CA ILE A 92 -12.77 -12.02 -13.00
C ILE A 92 -12.09 -13.35 -13.30
N GLY A 93 -11.98 -14.21 -12.29
CA GLY A 93 -11.13 -15.39 -12.33
C GLY A 93 -9.68 -15.00 -12.62
N ASP A 94 -9.16 -15.50 -13.73
CA ASP A 94 -7.79 -15.27 -14.23
C ASP A 94 -7.69 -14.13 -15.27
N LYS A 95 -8.82 -13.49 -15.62
CA LYS A 95 -8.86 -12.49 -16.69
C LYS A 95 -9.03 -11.07 -16.17
N TRP A 96 -8.13 -10.19 -16.61
CA TRP A 96 -8.27 -8.75 -16.41
C TRP A 96 -9.34 -8.17 -17.34
N ILE A 97 -10.37 -7.59 -16.75
CA ILE A 97 -11.40 -6.80 -17.45
C ILE A 97 -10.98 -5.33 -17.50
N VAL A 98 -10.38 -4.84 -16.40
CA VAL A 98 -9.77 -3.51 -16.32
C VAL A 98 -8.35 -3.70 -15.80
N GLN A 99 -7.36 -3.28 -16.58
CA GLN A 99 -5.97 -3.34 -16.17
C GLN A 99 -5.70 -2.34 -15.04
N PRO A 100 -5.04 -2.76 -13.94
CA PRO A 100 -4.65 -1.85 -12.87
C PRO A 100 -3.65 -0.82 -13.41
N THR A 101 -3.92 0.46 -13.20
CA THR A 101 -3.04 1.53 -13.65
C THR A 101 -2.07 1.91 -12.53
N ILE A 102 -0.77 1.91 -12.85
CA ILE A 102 0.26 2.32 -11.90
C ILE A 102 0.22 3.85 -11.76
N GLY A 103 -0.24 4.33 -10.60
CA GLY A 103 -0.52 5.74 -10.37
C GLY A 103 0.68 6.51 -9.81
N ARG A 104 1.35 7.33 -10.63
CA ARG A 104 2.44 8.23 -10.17
C ARG A 104 2.02 9.27 -9.12
N ARG A 105 0.74 9.63 -9.03
CA ARG A 105 0.24 10.77 -8.21
C ARG A 105 -0.19 10.42 -6.78
N ALA A 106 -0.73 9.22 -6.53
CA ALA A 106 -1.01 8.76 -5.16
C ALA A 106 0.29 8.61 -4.34
N ASN A 107 1.39 8.34 -5.06
CA ASN A 107 2.71 8.05 -4.54
C ASN A 107 3.44 9.21 -3.82
N ALA A 108 3.09 10.47 -4.11
CA ALA A 108 3.78 11.63 -3.53
C ALA A 108 3.17 12.09 -2.19
N LEU A 109 1.84 12.03 -2.06
CA LEU A 109 1.12 12.54 -0.88
C LEU A 109 1.19 11.60 0.33
N HIS A 110 1.51 10.32 0.13
CA HIS A 110 1.51 9.30 1.19
C HIS A 110 2.84 8.54 1.31
N ALA A 111 3.96 9.20 1.04
CA ALA A 111 5.30 8.59 1.09
C ALA A 111 5.64 7.94 2.45
N GLY A 112 5.04 8.40 3.54
CA GLY A 112 5.12 7.76 4.85
C GLY A 112 4.37 6.43 4.91
N SER A 113 3.10 6.40 4.50
CA SER A 113 2.27 5.18 4.47
C SER A 113 2.86 4.10 3.57
N ARG A 114 3.45 4.50 2.44
CA ARG A 114 4.14 3.57 1.53
C ARG A 114 5.36 2.92 2.16
N LEU A 115 6.18 3.72 2.85
CA LEU A 115 7.36 3.20 3.54
C LEU A 115 6.95 2.23 4.64
N LEU A 116 5.97 2.63 5.47
CA LEU A 116 5.46 1.78 6.53
C LEU A 116 4.90 0.45 5.99
N ALA A 117 4.15 0.50 4.88
CA ALA A 117 3.62 -0.71 4.26
C ALA A 117 4.76 -1.62 3.75
N SER A 118 5.79 -1.04 3.12
CA SER A 118 6.98 -1.77 2.68
C SER A 118 7.72 -2.44 3.84
N GLU A 119 7.95 -1.72 4.93
CA GLU A 119 8.64 -2.24 6.12
C GLU A 119 7.85 -3.38 6.77
N ARG A 120 6.52 -3.22 6.92
CA ARG A 120 5.64 -4.27 7.46
C ARG A 120 5.64 -5.52 6.60
N PHE A 121 5.60 -5.35 5.28
CA PHE A 121 5.67 -6.48 4.36
C PHE A 121 6.99 -7.25 4.52
N ILE A 122 8.13 -6.56 4.48
CA ILE A 122 9.46 -7.17 4.66
C ILE A 122 9.54 -7.91 6.00
N HIS A 123 9.08 -7.28 7.08
CA HIS A 123 9.05 -7.90 8.40
C HIS A 123 8.19 -9.18 8.40
N SER A 124 7.01 -9.14 7.79
CA SER A 124 6.11 -10.31 7.72
C SER A 124 6.72 -11.49 6.94
N VAL A 125 7.43 -11.20 5.84
CA VAL A 125 8.13 -12.22 5.05
C VAL A 125 9.33 -12.78 5.83
N GLY A 126 10.07 -11.92 6.53
CA GLY A 126 11.17 -12.34 7.40
C GLY A 126 10.69 -13.26 8.52
N SER A 127 9.59 -12.91 9.20
CA SER A 127 9.02 -13.75 10.26
C SER A 127 8.53 -15.10 9.76
N LEU A 128 7.95 -15.17 8.55
CA LEU A 128 7.50 -16.43 7.95
C LEU A 128 8.66 -17.39 7.68
N ARG A 129 9.85 -16.87 7.34
CA ARG A 129 11.05 -17.70 7.13
C ARG A 129 11.57 -18.35 8.41
N HIS A 130 11.36 -17.71 9.57
CA HIS A 130 11.76 -18.26 10.87
C HIS A 130 10.71 -19.20 11.49
N SER A 131 9.47 -19.21 11.00
CA SER A 131 8.40 -20.11 11.47
C SER A 131 8.30 -21.42 10.68
N LEU A 132 9.07 -21.57 9.60
CA LEU A 132 9.09 -22.76 8.72
C LEU A 132 10.40 -23.57 8.83
N THR A 133 11.24 -23.24 9.82
CA THR A 133 12.47 -23.94 10.20
C THR A 133 12.40 -24.31 11.67
#